data_AF-A0A960MWR6-F1
#
_entry.id   AF-A0A960MWR6-F1
#
_cell.length_a   1.000
_cell.length_b   1.000
_cell.length_c   1.000
_cell.angle_alpha   90.00
_cell.angle_beta   90.00
_cell.angle_gamma   90.00
#
_symmetry.space_group_name_H-M   'P 1'
#
loop_
_entity.id
_entity.type
_entity.pdbx_description
1 polymer ?
#
loop_
_entity_poly.entity_id
_entity_poly.type
_entity_poly.pdbx_seq_one_letter_code
_entity_poly.pdbx_strand_id
1 'polypeptide(L)'
;MARLNDNFLKLKAGYLFPEIARRVKAFSDANPEAAKNIIRCGIGDVTEPLPASCREAMHTAIDELGTREQFHGYGPEQGYEFLRQAIVDHQFAGLGIEADEVFISDGSKCDTGNILDIFGDDNSVAVQDPVYPVYVDTNVMAGHTGDSDASG
;
A
#
# COMPACT_ATOMS: atom_id res chain seq x y z
N MET A 1 2.83 18.61 -27.69
CA MET A 1 2.41 17.33 -27.08
C MET A 1 2.89 17.32 -25.64
N ALA A 2 2.12 16.78 -24.70
CA ALA A 2 2.60 16.57 -23.34
C ALA A 2 3.75 15.55 -23.35
N ARG A 3 4.83 15.81 -22.59
CA ARG A 3 5.96 14.89 -22.47
C ARG A 3 5.62 13.81 -21.46
N LEU A 4 5.84 12.55 -21.83
CA LEU A 4 5.65 11.41 -20.93
C LEU A 4 6.86 11.25 -20.00
N ASN A 5 6.64 10.59 -18.86
CA ASN A 5 7.74 10.15 -18.01
C ASN A 5 8.38 8.89 -18.62
N ASP A 6 9.53 9.07 -19.27
CA ASP A 6 10.26 8.00 -19.97
C ASP A 6 10.75 6.90 -19.02
N ASN A 7 10.83 7.15 -17.70
CA ASN A 7 11.21 6.15 -16.72
C ASN A 7 10.22 4.97 -16.65
N PHE A 8 8.94 5.19 -16.96
CA PHE A 8 7.95 4.12 -17.03
C PHE A 8 8.28 3.06 -18.10
N LEU A 9 9.08 3.42 -19.11
CA LEU A 9 9.52 2.50 -20.17
C LEU A 9 10.64 1.56 -19.70
N LYS A 10 11.31 1.85 -18.57
CA LYS A 10 12.36 1.01 -17.99
C LYS A 10 11.82 -0.23 -17.27
N LEU A 11 10.53 -0.22 -16.90
CA LEU A 11 9.85 -1.34 -16.24
C LEU A 11 9.77 -2.54 -17.20
N LYS A 12 10.50 -3.62 -16.90
CA LYS A 12 10.60 -4.82 -17.77
C LYS A 12 9.29 -5.58 -17.92
N ALA A 13 8.41 -5.50 -16.93
CA ALA A 13 7.13 -6.20 -16.92
C ALA A 13 6.07 -5.37 -16.19
N GLY A 14 4.80 -5.75 -16.38
CA GLY A 14 3.74 -5.26 -15.51
C GLY A 14 3.96 -5.72 -14.07
N TYR A 15 3.41 -4.96 -13.13
CA TYR A 15 3.46 -5.27 -11.69
C TYR A 15 3.10 -6.75 -11.44
N LEU A 16 3.87 -7.41 -10.57
CA LEU A 16 3.84 -8.87 -10.35
C LEU A 16 2.43 -9.44 -10.19
N PHE A 17 1.60 -8.76 -9.40
CA PHE A 17 0.29 -9.24 -8.99
C PHE A 17 -0.77 -9.21 -10.11
N PRO A 18 -0.91 -8.12 -10.90
CA PRO A 18 -1.66 -8.14 -12.15
C PRO A 18 -1.26 -9.26 -13.12
N GLU A 19 0.02 -9.55 -13.26
CA GLU A 19 0.49 -10.61 -14.16
C GLU A 19 0.08 -12.01 -13.65
N ILE A 20 0.18 -12.26 -12.34
CA ILE A 20 -0.36 -13.48 -11.71
C ILE A 20 -1.87 -13.59 -11.97
N ALA A 21 -2.63 -12.51 -11.74
CA ALA A 21 -4.07 -12.50 -11.95
C ALA A 21 -4.44 -12.81 -13.42
N ARG A 22 -3.71 -12.25 -14.39
CA ARG A 22 -3.89 -12.52 -15.82
C ARG A 22 -3.69 -14.00 -16.16
N ARG A 23 -2.64 -14.63 -15.62
CA ARG A 23 -2.35 -16.05 -15.85
C ARG A 23 -3.36 -16.97 -15.18
N VAL A 24 -3.75 -16.68 -13.94
CA VAL A 24 -4.81 -17.44 -13.23
C VAL A 24 -6.11 -17.39 -14.00
N LYS A 25 -6.48 -16.21 -14.54
CA LYS A 25 -7.67 -16.07 -15.37
C LYS A 25 -7.59 -16.91 -16.64
N ALA A 26 -6.49 -16.79 -17.39
CA ALA A 26 -6.30 -17.56 -18.63
C ALA A 26 -6.36 -19.09 -18.37
N PHE A 27 -5.75 -19.55 -17.28
CA PHE A 27 -5.85 -20.95 -16.86
C PHE A 27 -7.29 -21.35 -16.51
N SER A 28 -8.00 -20.51 -15.75
CA SER A 28 -9.38 -20.78 -15.31
C SER A 28 -10.35 -20.87 -16.49
N ASP A 29 -10.22 -19.96 -17.46
CA ASP A 29 -11.04 -19.93 -18.67
C ASP A 29 -10.80 -21.18 -19.53
N ALA A 30 -9.54 -21.63 -19.63
CA ALA A 30 -9.16 -22.82 -20.41
C ALA A 30 -9.46 -24.15 -19.69
N ASN A 31 -9.61 -24.15 -18.36
CA ASN A 31 -9.78 -25.37 -17.55
C ASN A 31 -10.92 -25.23 -16.53
N PRO A 32 -12.21 -25.14 -16.96
CA PRO A 32 -13.31 -24.83 -16.05
C PRO A 32 -13.50 -25.80 -14.87
N GLU A 33 -13.25 -27.10 -15.07
CA GLU A 33 -13.36 -28.09 -14.00
C GLU A 33 -12.21 -27.99 -12.98
N ALA A 34 -10.99 -27.73 -13.44
CA ALA A 34 -9.86 -27.49 -12.55
C ALA A 34 -10.01 -26.16 -11.80
N ALA A 35 -10.59 -25.15 -12.46
CA ALA A 35 -10.83 -23.82 -11.90
C ALA A 35 -11.64 -23.84 -10.60
N LYS A 36 -12.61 -24.78 -10.50
CA LYS A 36 -13.43 -24.99 -9.29
C LYS A 36 -12.60 -25.36 -8.05
N ASN A 37 -11.42 -25.94 -8.24
CA ASN A 37 -10.56 -26.47 -7.18
C ASN A 37 -9.26 -25.66 -7.00
N ILE A 38 -9.16 -24.46 -7.60
CA ILE A 38 -7.96 -23.61 -7.43
C ILE A 38 -7.89 -23.13 -5.97
N ILE A 39 -6.79 -23.45 -5.31
CA ILE A 39 -6.40 -22.90 -4.01
C ILE A 39 -5.41 -21.75 -4.26
N ARG A 40 -5.77 -20.54 -3.82
CA ARG A 40 -4.97 -19.33 -4.08
C ARG A 40 -4.05 -19.02 -2.90
N CYS A 41 -2.81 -19.51 -2.97
CA CYS A 41 -1.75 -19.21 -1.99
C CYS A 41 -0.77 -18.12 -2.48
N GLY A 42 -1.24 -17.20 -3.33
CA GLY A 42 -0.45 -16.09 -3.90
C GLY A 42 -0.51 -14.84 -3.03
N ILE A 43 -1.06 -13.74 -3.56
CA ILE A 43 -1.37 -12.53 -2.78
C ILE A 43 -2.23 -12.88 -1.56
N GLY A 44 -3.20 -13.79 -1.77
CA GLY A 44 -4.22 -14.14 -0.80
C GLY A 44 -5.20 -12.99 -0.63
N ASP A 45 -6.49 -13.31 -0.66
CA ASP A 45 -7.50 -12.41 -0.08
C ASP A 45 -7.81 -12.99 1.30
N VAL A 46 -7.97 -12.12 2.30
CA VAL A 46 -8.29 -12.57 3.65
C VAL A 46 -9.69 -13.18 3.65
N THR A 47 -9.89 -14.27 4.37
CA THR A 47 -11.17 -15.00 4.36
C THR A 47 -12.03 -14.73 5.59
N GLU A 48 -11.44 -14.17 6.64
CA GLU A 48 -12.13 -13.90 7.90
C GLU A 48 -12.77 -12.50 7.89
N PRO A 49 -13.97 -12.35 8.47
CA PRO A 49 -14.65 -11.06 8.54
C PRO A 49 -13.96 -10.11 9.53
N LEU A 50 -14.23 -8.81 9.37
CA LEU A 50 -13.78 -7.81 10.33
C LEU A 50 -14.31 -8.12 11.75
N PRO A 51 -13.47 -8.01 12.80
CA PRO A 51 -13.89 -8.22 14.18
C PRO A 51 -15.06 -7.31 14.58
N ALA A 52 -15.92 -7.79 15.50
CA ALA A 52 -17.11 -7.06 15.94
C ALA A 52 -16.80 -5.65 16.44
N SER A 53 -15.73 -5.49 17.23
CA SER A 53 -15.27 -4.19 17.74
C SER A 53 -14.96 -3.18 16.64
N CYS A 54 -14.33 -3.61 15.54
CA CYS A 54 -14.03 -2.74 14.41
C CYS A 54 -15.32 -2.32 13.69
N ARG A 55 -16.24 -3.27 13.48
CA ARG A 55 -17.51 -3.00 12.78
C ARG A 55 -18.39 -2.05 13.58
N GLU A 56 -18.53 -2.29 14.89
CA GLU A 56 -19.33 -1.43 15.79
C GLU A 56 -18.79 -0.01 15.83
N ALA A 57 -17.48 0.18 15.96
CA ALA A 57 -16.85 1.50 15.92
C ALA A 57 -17.07 2.22 14.57
N MET A 58 -16.96 1.49 13.45
CA MET A 58 -17.24 2.07 12.12
C MET A 58 -18.70 2.46 11.95
N HIS A 59 -19.65 1.67 12.46
CA HIS A 59 -21.06 2.03 12.45
C HIS A 59 -21.33 3.31 13.26
N THR A 60 -20.78 3.41 14.46
CA THR A 60 -20.89 4.63 15.28
C THR A 60 -20.32 5.85 14.56
N ALA A 61 -19.13 5.74 13.95
CA ALA A 61 -18.53 6.84 13.20
C ALA A 61 -19.39 7.29 12.00
N ILE A 62 -20.06 6.36 11.31
CA ILE A 62 -21.00 6.67 10.23
C ILE A 62 -22.22 7.41 10.76
N ASP A 63 -22.79 6.95 11.88
CA ASP A 63 -23.96 7.58 12.51
C ASP A 63 -23.64 9.00 13.01
N GLU A 64 -22.45 9.22 13.58
CA GLU A 64 -21.98 10.55 14.00
C GLU A 64 -21.93 11.53 12.83
N LEU A 65 -21.38 11.12 11.68
CA LEU A 65 -21.35 11.94 10.47
C LEU A 65 -22.75 12.20 9.87
N GLY A 66 -23.78 11.47 10.32
CA GLY A 66 -25.17 11.63 9.89
C GLY A 66 -25.91 12.81 10.53
N THR A 67 -25.36 13.43 11.60
CA THR A 67 -26.00 14.56 12.29
C THR A 67 -25.22 15.84 12.10
N ARG A 68 -25.90 17.00 12.06
CA ARG A 68 -25.23 18.28 11.83
C ARG A 68 -24.34 18.67 13.02
N GLU A 69 -24.73 18.24 14.22
CA GLU A 69 -24.07 18.54 15.47
C GLU A 69 -22.75 17.78 15.64
N GLN A 70 -22.67 16.56 15.12
CA GLN A 70 -21.49 15.69 15.23
C GLN A 70 -20.70 15.55 13.91
N PHE A 71 -21.15 16.20 12.84
CA PHE A 71 -20.47 16.16 11.56
C PHE A 71 -19.05 16.75 11.66
N HIS A 72 -18.08 16.02 11.11
CA HIS A 72 -16.69 16.46 10.95
C HIS A 72 -16.38 16.67 9.45
N GLY A 73 -15.76 17.81 9.13
CA GLY A 73 -15.28 18.11 7.78
C GLY A 73 -13.93 17.42 7.49
N TYR A 74 -13.00 18.15 6.87
CA TYR A 74 -11.62 17.66 6.76
C TYR A 74 -11.05 17.40 8.15
N GLY A 75 -10.53 16.20 8.35
CA GLY A 75 -9.72 15.87 9.52
C GLY A 75 -8.31 16.45 9.40
N PRO A 76 -7.51 16.36 10.47
CA PRO A 76 -6.10 16.72 10.41
C PRO A 76 -5.35 15.78 9.45
N GLU A 77 -4.52 16.33 8.56
CA GLU A 77 -3.83 15.59 7.49
C GLU A 77 -2.86 14.54 8.03
N GLN A 78 -2.29 14.78 9.21
CA GLN A 78 -1.43 13.84 9.92
C GLN A 78 -2.21 12.66 10.55
N GLY A 79 -3.54 12.80 10.68
CA GLY A 79 -4.42 11.86 11.36
C GLY A 79 -4.88 12.34 12.73
N TYR A 80 -6.05 11.86 13.14
CA TYR A 80 -6.66 12.23 14.42
C TYR A 80 -5.78 11.83 15.61
N GLU A 81 -5.67 12.74 16.58
CA GLU A 81 -4.82 12.57 17.76
C GLU A 81 -5.13 11.30 18.56
N PHE A 82 -6.43 10.97 18.72
CA PHE A 82 -6.83 9.75 19.45
C PHE A 82 -6.20 8.48 18.85
N LEU A 83 -6.04 8.43 17.52
CA LEU A 83 -5.47 7.27 16.84
C LEU A 83 -3.95 7.29 16.93
N ARG A 84 -3.33 8.47 16.74
CA ARG A 84 -1.87 8.63 16.86
C ARG A 84 -1.40 8.25 18.28
N GLN A 85 -2.09 8.72 19.31
CA GLN A 85 -1.79 8.37 20.70
C GLN A 85 -1.98 6.88 20.97
N ALA A 86 -3.08 6.28 20.49
CA ALA A 86 -3.31 4.84 20.66
C ALA A 86 -2.20 3.98 20.00
N ILE A 87 -1.67 4.40 18.85
CA ILE A 87 -0.54 3.72 18.20
C ILE A 87 0.71 3.82 19.07
N VAL A 88 1.05 5.01 19.58
CA VAL A 88 2.20 5.19 20.48
C VAL A 88 2.07 4.31 21.72
N ASP A 89 0.93 4.39 22.41
CA ASP A 89 0.70 3.70 23.68
C ASP A 89 0.71 2.17 23.56
N HIS A 90 0.31 1.62 22.41
CA HIS A 90 0.16 0.18 22.24
C HIS A 90 1.24 -0.48 21.39
N GLN A 91 1.87 0.23 20.46
CA GLN A 91 2.87 -0.33 19.53
C GLN A 91 4.28 0.17 19.81
N PHE A 92 4.43 1.37 20.39
CA PHE A 92 5.73 2.00 20.62
C PHE A 92 6.01 2.35 22.09
N ALA A 93 5.24 1.75 23.02
CA ALA A 93 5.38 1.99 24.45
C ALA A 93 6.83 1.78 24.94
N GLY A 94 7.38 2.81 25.58
CA GLY A 94 8.75 2.79 26.11
C GLY A 94 9.86 2.93 25.06
N LEU A 95 9.54 3.16 23.78
CA LEU A 95 10.51 3.38 22.71
C LEU A 95 10.84 4.86 22.47
N GLY A 96 10.20 5.78 23.21
CA GLY A 96 10.43 7.22 23.08
C GLY A 96 9.90 7.82 21.77
N ILE A 97 8.88 7.19 21.19
CA ILE A 97 8.15 7.72 20.03
C ILE A 97 6.98 8.56 20.53
N GLU A 98 6.83 9.76 20.00
CA GLU A 98 5.78 10.70 20.36
C GLU A 98 4.66 10.72 19.32
N ALA A 99 3.45 11.16 19.72
CA ALA A 99 2.28 11.09 18.83
C ALA A 99 2.42 12.00 17.59
N ASP A 100 3.23 13.05 17.65
CA ASP A 100 3.52 13.96 16.53
C ASP A 100 4.58 13.41 15.55
N GLU A 101 5.18 12.25 15.85
CA GLU A 101 6.03 11.49 14.94
C GLU A 101 5.23 10.44 14.13
N VAL A 102 3.95 10.23 14.47
CA VAL A 102 3.05 9.29 13.78
C VAL A 102 2.26 10.00 12.68
N PHE A 103 2.31 9.45 11.46
CA PHE A 103 1.55 9.93 10.30
C PHE A 103 0.60 8.83 9.84
N ILE A 104 -0.71 9.10 9.88
CA ILE A 104 -1.74 8.14 9.46
C ILE A 104 -1.98 8.28 7.96
N SER A 105 -1.92 7.16 7.24
CA SER A 105 -2.15 7.09 5.80
C SER A 105 -3.27 6.11 5.44
N ASP A 106 -3.54 5.97 4.16
CA ASP A 106 -4.46 4.97 3.60
C ASP A 106 -3.81 3.58 3.41
N GLY A 107 -2.49 3.47 3.62
CA GLY A 107 -1.80 2.19 3.71
C GLY A 107 -0.33 2.24 3.31
N SER A 108 0.44 1.26 3.81
CA SER A 108 1.90 1.22 3.66
C SER A 108 2.39 1.16 2.21
N LYS A 109 1.57 0.67 1.26
CA LYS A 109 1.94 0.69 -0.17
C LYS A 109 2.02 2.12 -0.70
N CYS A 110 1.08 2.99 -0.30
CA CYS A 110 1.09 4.40 -0.66
C CYS A 110 2.30 5.08 -0.02
N ASP A 111 2.50 4.90 1.28
CA ASP A 111 3.63 5.52 2.00
C ASP A 111 4.97 5.12 1.41
N THR A 112 5.21 3.83 1.23
CA THR A 112 6.51 3.34 0.73
C THR A 112 6.76 3.71 -0.73
N GLY A 113 5.72 3.99 -1.51
CA GLY A 113 5.85 4.52 -2.86
C GLY A 113 6.09 6.03 -2.87
N ASN A 114 5.31 6.78 -2.11
CA ASN A 114 5.28 8.24 -2.12
C ASN A 114 6.36 8.87 -1.21
N ILE A 115 7.01 8.09 -0.34
CA ILE A 115 8.12 8.60 0.47
C ILE A 115 9.29 9.09 -0.40
N LEU A 116 9.37 8.64 -1.67
CA LEU A 116 10.35 9.14 -2.62
C LEU A 116 10.14 10.62 -2.98
N ASP A 117 8.93 11.15 -2.83
CA ASP A 117 8.59 12.55 -3.15
C ASP A 117 9.35 13.57 -2.28
N ILE A 118 9.87 13.14 -1.11
CA ILE A 118 10.64 13.98 -0.19
C ILE A 118 12.16 13.76 -0.29
N PHE A 119 12.63 12.79 -1.09
CA PHE A 119 14.05 12.54 -1.32
C PHE A 119 14.49 13.11 -2.67
N GLY A 120 15.74 13.58 -2.74
CA GLY A 120 16.33 14.08 -4.00
C GLY A 120 16.92 12.97 -4.88
N ASP A 121 17.14 13.29 -6.16
CA ASP A 121 17.59 12.33 -7.19
C ASP A 121 19.04 11.84 -7.02
N ASP A 122 19.87 12.54 -6.23
CA ASP A 122 21.30 12.24 -6.07
C ASP A 122 21.60 11.10 -5.08
N ASN A 123 20.57 10.42 -4.59
CA ASN A 123 20.70 9.35 -3.60
C ASN A 123 20.94 7.98 -4.26
N SER A 124 21.79 7.18 -3.62
CA SER A 124 21.87 5.74 -3.92
C SER A 124 20.93 4.98 -3.01
N VAL A 125 19.95 4.28 -3.60
CA VAL A 125 18.96 3.50 -2.86
C VAL A 125 19.37 2.04 -2.80
N ALA A 126 19.48 1.50 -1.58
CA ALA A 126 19.74 0.09 -1.36
C ALA A 126 18.45 -0.63 -0.97
N VAL A 127 18.19 -1.77 -1.59
CA VAL A 127 17.08 -2.67 -1.25
C VAL A 127 17.59 -4.07 -0.97
N GLN A 128 16.86 -4.83 -0.17
CA GLN A 128 17.15 -6.24 0.03
C GLN A 128 16.86 -7.04 -1.26
N ASP A 129 17.48 -8.21 -1.39
CA ASP A 129 17.17 -9.16 -2.46
C ASP A 129 17.06 -10.58 -1.84
N PRO A 130 15.85 -11.19 -1.78
CA PRO A 130 14.58 -10.73 -2.34
C PRO A 130 13.86 -9.68 -1.45
N VAL A 131 12.97 -8.88 -2.06
CA VAL A 131 12.15 -7.88 -1.34
C VAL A 131 10.80 -7.64 -2.04
N TYR A 132 9.87 -6.97 -1.35
CA TYR A 132 8.59 -6.56 -1.93
C TYR A 132 8.79 -5.59 -3.10
N PRO A 133 8.15 -5.80 -4.27
CA PRO A 133 8.52 -5.14 -5.52
C PRO A 133 8.21 -3.64 -5.56
N VAL A 134 7.32 -3.13 -4.70
CA VAL A 134 6.97 -1.70 -4.67
C VAL A 134 8.21 -0.83 -4.49
N TYR A 135 9.15 -1.22 -3.62
CA TYR A 135 10.35 -0.42 -3.37
C TYR A 135 11.21 -0.24 -4.63
N VAL A 136 11.28 -1.26 -5.49
CA VAL A 136 12.07 -1.20 -6.73
C VAL A 136 11.28 -0.44 -7.79
N ASP A 137 10.03 -0.83 -8.03
CA ASP A 137 9.21 -0.26 -9.11
C ASP A 137 9.00 1.25 -8.95
N THR A 138 8.77 1.74 -7.73
CA THR A 138 8.59 3.19 -7.49
C THR A 138 9.90 3.96 -7.65
N ASN A 139 11.05 3.38 -7.30
CA ASN A 139 12.36 3.97 -7.58
C ASN A 139 12.66 4.04 -9.09
N VAL A 140 12.27 3.01 -9.85
CA VAL A 140 12.35 3.05 -11.32
C VAL A 140 11.47 4.19 -11.85
N MET A 141 10.21 4.29 -11.42
CA MET A 141 9.27 5.33 -11.85
C MET A 141 9.75 6.76 -11.50
N ALA A 142 10.34 6.93 -10.31
CA ALA A 142 10.91 8.18 -9.84
C ALA A 142 12.21 8.57 -10.59
N GLY A 143 12.86 7.62 -11.27
CA GLY A 143 14.07 7.88 -12.06
C GLY A 143 15.37 7.63 -11.31
N HIS A 144 15.33 6.96 -10.17
CA HIS A 144 16.50 6.66 -9.34
C HIS A 144 17.29 5.43 -9.83
N THR A 145 17.01 4.94 -11.04
CA THR A 145 17.62 3.73 -11.59
C THR A 145 18.12 3.92 -13.03
N GLY A 146 19.10 3.11 -13.40
CA GLY A 146 19.51 2.90 -14.79
C GLY A 146 18.52 2.02 -15.57
N ASP A 147 18.97 1.57 -16.75
CA ASP A 147 18.26 0.55 -17.51
C ASP A 147 18.45 -0.82 -16.85
N SER A 148 17.40 -1.61 -16.87
CA SER A 148 17.37 -2.97 -16.34
C SER A 148 18.22 -3.93 -17.17
N ASP A 149 18.88 -4.88 -16.50
CA ASP A 149 19.81 -5.83 -17.11
C ASP A 149 19.46 -7.30 -16.74
N ALA A 150 20.42 -8.22 -16.89
CA ALA A 150 20.18 -9.64 -16.58
C ALA A 150 20.14 -9.94 -15.07
N SER A 151 20.61 -9.00 -14.23
CA SER A 151 20.60 -9.08 -12.77
C SER A 151 19.40 -8.39 -12.13
N GLY A 152 18.62 -7.65 -12.92
CA GLY A 152 17.44 -6.89 -12.46
C GLY A 152 17.52 -5.46 -12.95
#